data_AF-A0A833WMK7-F1
#
_entry.id   AF-A0A833WMK7-F1
#
_cell.length_a   1.000
_cell.length_b   1.000
_cell.length_c   1.000
_cell.angle_alpha   90.00
_cell.angle_beta   90.00
_cell.angle_gamma   90.00
#
_symmetry.space_group_name_H-M   'P 1'
#
loop_
_entity.id
_entity.type
_entity.pdbx_description
1 polymer ?
#
loop_
_entity_poly.entity_id
_entity_poly.type
_entity_poly.pdbx_seq_one_letter_code
_entity_poly.pdbx_strand_id
1 'polypeptide(L)'
;MIPQPDNLNVPSLVHEIASNVDDEPEDEPYEPAQNLQDIDWEQVNLSLADEDAETVTRKRRRPPIRLTKDQKQREKALHQTHLLILLATRIKWTQLSRSQLLRGLLVSLTATSDVDFVADMKLQPLSYSLELLVRWFTGEFQVIDEEEADATEGEFMTGSSLMNVFFAREGQDYELAVLFAALCGALQLRYRLTCPLDPLLVERGKAFESSFRQRPNKRRRRAQKGAGRLKKKALSGDAEAKREVDDNLEPESTGKTPRVFWLWCEVLDEKNQNWIHVDAVRRLVNRPQEVESQRGKAARLSYVVSIQDDGLVVDVTSRYTVQWSKSLELRLADSWLKQVIERLNDDTSDQRIVNGATSRPEDMEKALVEEKEKLETLKLAEGMPTSLEGFRKHDMYVLERHLSHFECLHPRSVVGLFKGQSVFLREHVQPLRSAFKWRHLGREVKESERQKPAKWQARGNDTGKDSDGAAEEGKSNGSLALFGLWQTVEFEPPPMVDGRVPKNKYGNIEIWSPAHIPRGAVHLCLPRIDAIAESLGIDFAPAVVGFEVRNGRPMPKMSGVVVATSHEEMLLDAHAERQQQTIEKALAHNQKLVLRRWAKLTKRLLLRQRLEDDYGAVN
;
A
#
# COMPACT_ATOMS: atom_id res chain seq x y z
N MET A 1 -27.29 -81.58 -20.32
CA MET A 1 -26.88 -80.70 -21.44
C MET A 1 -27.92 -79.60 -21.58
N ILE A 2 -27.61 -78.34 -21.87
CA ILE A 2 -26.32 -77.60 -21.89
C ILE A 2 -26.66 -76.10 -21.61
N PRO A 3 -25.75 -75.23 -21.12
CA PRO A 3 -26.12 -74.09 -20.26
C PRO A 3 -26.08 -72.68 -20.90
N GLN A 4 -26.64 -71.72 -20.14
CA GLN A 4 -26.35 -70.27 -20.14
C GLN A 4 -26.72 -69.44 -21.40
N PRO A 5 -26.94 -68.10 -21.24
CA PRO A 5 -25.86 -67.11 -21.16
C PRO A 5 -26.00 -66.05 -20.03
N ASP A 6 -24.94 -65.25 -19.83
CA ASP A 6 -24.80 -64.19 -18.82
C ASP A 6 -25.15 -62.76 -19.33
N ASN A 7 -25.07 -61.81 -18.40
CA ASN A 7 -24.84 -60.36 -18.57
C ASN A 7 -26.00 -59.46 -19.07
N LEU A 8 -26.53 -58.65 -18.16
CA LEU A 8 -26.14 -57.22 -18.01
C LEU A 8 -26.95 -56.56 -16.87
N ASN A 9 -26.30 -55.93 -15.88
CA ASN A 9 -26.98 -54.92 -15.04
C ASN A 9 -26.04 -53.96 -14.30
N VAL A 10 -26.48 -52.69 -14.20
CA VAL A 10 -25.86 -51.53 -13.50
C VAL A 10 -27.06 -50.60 -13.22
N PRO A 11 -27.37 -50.14 -11.96
CA PRO A 11 -26.59 -49.06 -11.33
C PRO A 11 -26.69 -48.89 -9.78
N SER A 12 -26.07 -47.80 -9.28
CA SER A 12 -26.49 -46.95 -8.14
C SER A 12 -26.08 -47.27 -6.70
N LEU A 13 -25.38 -46.30 -6.07
CA LEU A 13 -25.51 -45.69 -4.72
C LEU A 13 -24.25 -44.80 -4.55
N VAL A 14 -24.24 -43.50 -4.17
CA VAL A 14 -24.85 -42.75 -3.04
C VAL A 14 -24.22 -43.12 -1.67
N HIS A 15 -23.55 -42.14 -1.05
CA HIS A 15 -22.84 -42.25 0.24
C HIS A 15 -23.77 -42.34 1.46
N GLU A 16 -23.38 -43.08 2.51
CA GLU A 16 -23.32 -42.53 3.88
C GLU A 16 -22.40 -43.31 4.86
N ILE A 17 -21.39 -42.59 5.39
CA ILE A 17 -20.77 -42.63 6.74
C ILE A 17 -20.78 -43.93 7.59
N ALA A 18 -19.60 -44.57 7.71
CA ALA A 18 -19.04 -45.22 8.93
C ALA A 18 -17.50 -45.18 8.78
N SER A 19 -16.69 -44.57 9.64
CA SER A 19 -16.32 -44.91 11.03
C SER A 19 -15.74 -46.32 11.22
N ASN A 20 -14.42 -46.39 11.35
CA ASN A 20 -13.72 -47.13 12.41
C ASN A 20 -12.33 -46.49 12.66
N VAL A 21 -11.74 -46.83 13.80
CA VAL A 21 -10.37 -46.54 14.28
C VAL A 21 -9.85 -47.86 14.86
N ASP A 22 -8.56 -47.92 15.19
CA ASP A 22 -7.81 -49.06 15.74
C ASP A 22 -7.34 -50.07 14.68
N ASP A 23 -6.07 -49.94 14.30
CA ASP A 23 -5.17 -50.96 13.76
C ASP A 23 -3.78 -50.68 14.39
N GLU A 24 -3.06 -51.72 14.84
CA GLU A 24 -1.71 -51.60 15.41
C GLU A 24 -0.62 -51.68 14.31
N PRO A 25 0.58 -51.13 14.52
CA PRO A 25 1.68 -51.27 13.56
C PRO A 25 2.35 -52.65 13.68
N GLU A 26 2.30 -53.45 12.61
CA GLU A 26 3.09 -54.69 12.49
C GLU A 26 4.59 -54.38 12.27
N ASP A 27 5.48 -55.28 12.72
CA ASP A 27 6.94 -55.12 12.65
C ASP A 27 7.49 -55.19 11.19
N GLU A 28 8.20 -54.16 10.75
CA GLU A 28 9.06 -54.25 9.55
C GLU A 28 10.38 -54.98 9.85
N PRO A 29 10.87 -55.87 8.95
CA PRO A 29 12.08 -56.64 9.17
C PRO A 29 13.36 -55.79 9.07
N TYR A 30 14.22 -55.93 10.08
CA TYR A 30 15.45 -55.16 10.24
C TYR A 30 16.55 -55.55 9.22
N GLU A 31 16.80 -54.71 8.21
CA GLU A 31 17.96 -54.90 7.32
C GLU A 31 19.29 -54.70 8.09
N PRO A 32 20.32 -55.53 7.83
CA PRO A 32 21.61 -55.39 8.50
C PRO A 32 22.34 -54.13 8.06
N ALA A 33 22.74 -53.30 9.03
CA ALA A 33 23.45 -52.05 8.78
C ALA A 33 24.72 -52.27 7.93
N GLN A 34 24.84 -51.52 6.83
CA GLN A 34 26.02 -51.55 5.96
C GLN A 34 27.26 -51.09 6.75
N ASN A 35 28.40 -51.78 6.57
CA ASN A 35 29.64 -51.48 7.28
C ASN A 35 30.15 -50.06 6.96
N LEU A 36 29.96 -49.10 7.88
CA LEU A 36 30.42 -47.72 7.74
C LEU A 36 31.96 -47.56 7.71
N GLN A 37 32.72 -48.66 7.71
CA GLN A 37 34.19 -48.67 7.67
C GLN A 37 34.75 -48.71 6.22
N ASP A 38 33.96 -49.11 5.23
CA ASP A 38 34.37 -49.17 3.81
C ASP A 38 33.84 -47.98 2.97
N ILE A 39 33.37 -46.91 3.61
CA ILE A 39 32.94 -45.69 2.91
C ILE A 39 34.17 -44.89 2.47
N ASP A 40 34.39 -44.79 1.16
CA ASP A 40 35.40 -43.90 0.57
C ASP A 40 34.97 -42.44 0.70
N TRP A 41 35.34 -41.84 1.84
CA TRP A 41 35.07 -40.44 2.12
C TRP A 41 35.82 -39.46 1.19
N GLU A 42 36.89 -39.88 0.49
CA GLU A 42 37.51 -39.00 -0.52
C GLU A 42 36.63 -38.91 -1.77
N GLN A 43 36.06 -40.03 -2.24
CA GLN A 43 35.04 -40.01 -3.32
C GLN A 43 33.81 -39.18 -2.96
N VAL A 44 33.26 -39.34 -1.76
CA VAL A 44 32.09 -38.58 -1.31
C VAL A 44 32.40 -37.07 -1.23
N ASN A 45 33.61 -36.69 -0.79
CA ASN A 45 34.01 -35.29 -0.77
C ASN A 45 34.29 -34.73 -2.19
N LEU A 46 34.77 -35.55 -3.14
CA LEU A 46 34.89 -35.13 -4.54
C LEU A 46 33.53 -34.89 -5.19
N SER A 47 32.57 -35.80 -5.03
CA SER A 47 31.23 -35.63 -5.63
C SER A 47 30.50 -34.41 -5.06
N LEU A 48 30.61 -34.16 -3.76
CA LEU A 48 30.09 -32.93 -3.14
C LEU A 48 30.79 -31.66 -3.66
N ALA A 49 32.10 -31.71 -3.92
CA ALA A 49 32.84 -30.57 -4.48
C ALA A 49 32.45 -30.28 -5.95
N ASP A 50 32.18 -31.31 -6.75
CA ASP A 50 31.71 -31.16 -8.12
C ASP A 50 30.24 -30.67 -8.18
N GLU A 51 29.37 -31.09 -7.25
CA GLU A 51 28.02 -30.52 -7.10
C GLU A 51 28.06 -29.04 -6.67
N ASP A 52 28.94 -28.67 -5.74
CA ASP A 52 29.17 -27.26 -5.38
C ASP A 52 29.71 -26.45 -6.59
N ALA A 53 30.57 -27.04 -7.43
CA ALA A 53 31.04 -26.41 -8.65
C ALA A 53 29.91 -26.22 -9.70
N GLU A 54 29.09 -27.23 -9.95
CA GLU A 54 27.91 -27.14 -10.83
C GLU A 54 26.92 -26.05 -10.33
N THR A 55 26.61 -26.01 -9.03
CA THR A 55 25.66 -25.04 -8.47
C THR A 55 26.20 -23.60 -8.49
N VAL A 56 27.51 -23.40 -8.34
CA VAL A 56 28.15 -22.07 -8.47
C VAL A 56 28.02 -21.53 -9.90
N THR A 57 28.21 -22.36 -10.94
CA THR A 57 28.04 -21.91 -12.34
C THR A 57 26.58 -21.65 -12.71
N ARG A 58 25.62 -22.34 -12.09
CA ARG A 58 24.18 -22.23 -12.38
C ARG A 58 23.45 -21.07 -11.67
N LYS A 59 24.13 -19.97 -11.34
CA LYS A 59 23.50 -18.72 -10.82
C LYS A 59 22.71 -17.94 -11.90
N ARG A 60 21.77 -18.62 -12.59
CA ARG A 60 20.67 -17.97 -13.30
C ARG A 60 19.92 -17.07 -12.29
N ARG A 61 19.80 -15.78 -12.59
CA ARG A 61 18.97 -14.85 -11.81
C ARG A 61 17.56 -15.45 -11.69
N ARG A 62 17.09 -15.71 -10.46
CA ARG A 62 15.73 -16.23 -10.23
C ARG A 62 14.72 -15.30 -10.94
N PRO A 63 13.74 -15.82 -11.69
CA PRO A 63 12.78 -14.98 -12.38
C PRO A 63 11.99 -14.16 -11.34
N PRO A 64 11.71 -12.87 -11.61
CA PRO A 64 11.09 -11.98 -10.64
C PRO A 64 9.69 -12.49 -10.28
N ILE A 65 9.47 -12.76 -8.99
CA ILE A 65 8.21 -13.31 -8.47
C ILE A 65 7.06 -12.34 -8.81
N ARG A 66 6.14 -12.79 -9.67
CA ARG A 66 4.94 -12.02 -10.04
C ARG A 66 3.84 -12.28 -9.02
N LEU A 67 3.69 -11.35 -8.07
CA LEU A 67 2.60 -11.39 -7.08
C LEU A 67 1.22 -11.55 -7.76
N THR A 68 0.39 -12.44 -7.22
CA THR A 68 -1.02 -12.63 -7.62
C THR A 68 -1.85 -11.37 -7.31
N LYS A 69 -3.10 -11.32 -7.77
CA LYS A 69 -4.02 -10.23 -7.43
C LYS A 69 -4.20 -10.12 -5.91
N ASP A 70 -4.44 -11.25 -5.26
CA ASP A 70 -4.81 -11.30 -3.85
C ASP A 70 -3.59 -11.07 -2.95
N GLN A 71 -2.41 -11.53 -3.38
CA GLN A 71 -1.13 -11.13 -2.77
C GLN A 71 -0.94 -9.62 -2.84
N LYS A 72 -1.13 -8.97 -4.00
CA LYS A 72 -1.03 -7.50 -4.11
C LYS A 72 -2.02 -6.76 -3.20
N GLN A 73 -3.22 -7.32 -3.00
CA GLN A 73 -4.20 -6.76 -2.06
C GLN A 73 -3.73 -6.93 -0.60
N ARG A 74 -3.21 -8.11 -0.23
CA ARG A 74 -2.59 -8.35 1.09
C ARG A 74 -1.41 -7.41 1.35
N GLU A 75 -0.49 -7.27 0.39
CA GLU A 75 0.67 -6.39 0.53
C GLU A 75 0.27 -4.92 0.69
N LYS A 76 -0.74 -4.45 -0.07
CA LYS A 76 -1.28 -3.10 0.12
C LYS A 76 -1.90 -2.94 1.52
N ALA A 77 -2.68 -3.92 1.98
CA ALA A 77 -3.28 -3.90 3.31
C ALA A 77 -2.21 -3.87 4.43
N LEU A 78 -1.16 -4.70 4.34
CA LEU A 78 -0.05 -4.69 5.30
C LEU A 78 0.66 -3.33 5.35
N HIS A 79 0.92 -2.72 4.19
CA HIS A 79 1.52 -1.39 4.08
C HIS A 79 0.62 -0.30 4.70
N GLN A 80 -0.69 -0.36 4.44
CA GLN A 80 -1.69 0.52 5.06
C GLN A 80 -1.75 0.33 6.59
N THR A 81 -1.77 -0.91 7.09
CA THR A 81 -1.76 -1.20 8.52
C THR A 81 -0.49 -0.68 9.20
N HIS A 82 0.68 -0.86 8.60
CA HIS A 82 1.92 -0.34 9.19
C HIS A 82 1.94 1.20 9.23
N LEU A 83 1.42 1.89 8.20
CA LEU A 83 1.23 3.34 8.21
C LEU A 83 0.35 3.81 9.39
N LEU A 84 -0.75 3.11 9.71
CA LEU A 84 -1.59 3.43 10.87
C LEU A 84 -0.85 3.25 12.20
N ILE A 85 -0.10 2.15 12.36
CA ILE A 85 0.64 1.87 13.59
C ILE A 85 1.73 2.92 13.84
N LEU A 86 2.46 3.31 12.78
CA LEU A 86 3.45 4.38 12.84
C LEU A 86 2.79 5.73 13.14
N LEU A 87 1.72 6.10 12.46
CA LEU A 87 1.02 7.37 12.70
C LEU A 87 0.46 7.47 14.13
N ALA A 88 -0.25 6.44 14.60
CA ALA A 88 -0.80 6.39 15.95
C ALA A 88 0.28 6.45 17.05
N THR A 89 1.46 5.87 16.79
CA THR A 89 2.64 5.99 17.67
C THR A 89 3.08 7.45 17.80
N ARG A 90 3.18 8.16 16.68
CA ARG A 90 3.66 9.56 16.63
C ARG A 90 2.66 10.54 17.22
N ILE A 91 1.36 10.30 17.07
CA ILE A 91 0.29 11.08 17.73
C ILE A 91 0.48 11.02 19.26
N LYS A 92 0.67 9.82 19.82
CA LYS A 92 0.95 9.65 21.27
C LYS A 92 2.22 10.37 21.72
N TRP A 93 3.31 10.30 20.96
CA TRP A 93 4.55 11.01 21.31
C TRP A 93 4.41 12.53 21.24
N THR A 94 3.62 13.05 20.29
CA THR A 94 3.27 14.47 20.24
C THR A 94 2.49 14.89 21.51
N GLN A 95 1.57 14.05 22.00
CA GLN A 95 0.85 14.31 23.25
C GLN A 95 1.78 14.39 24.48
N LEU A 96 2.89 13.64 24.54
CA LEU A 96 3.85 13.73 25.65
C LEU A 96 4.50 15.12 25.74
N SER A 97 4.77 15.77 24.60
CA SER A 97 5.32 17.14 24.56
C SER A 97 4.37 18.23 25.09
N ARG A 98 3.11 17.88 25.37
CA ARG A 98 2.10 18.76 26.00
C ARG A 98 2.07 18.66 27.53
N SER A 99 2.96 17.88 28.14
CA SER A 99 3.08 17.76 29.61
C SER A 99 3.47 19.10 30.25
N GLN A 100 2.54 19.71 31.00
CA GLN A 100 2.74 21.02 31.63
C GLN A 100 3.86 21.02 32.68
N LEU A 101 4.05 19.91 33.40
CA LEU A 101 5.16 19.74 34.34
C LEU A 101 6.50 19.79 33.61
N LEU A 102 6.63 19.03 32.51
CA LEU A 102 7.86 18.98 31.72
C LEU A 102 8.16 20.34 31.08
N ARG A 103 7.14 21.03 30.55
CA ARG A 103 7.26 22.39 30.01
C ARG A 103 7.74 23.39 31.07
N GLY A 104 7.15 23.36 32.28
CA GLY A 104 7.56 24.22 33.39
C GLY A 104 9.01 23.99 33.83
N LEU A 105 9.45 22.73 33.88
CA LEU A 105 10.84 22.36 34.19
C LEU A 105 11.81 22.81 33.08
N LEU A 106 11.43 22.71 31.81
CA LEU A 106 12.24 23.18 30.68
C LEU A 106 12.40 24.71 30.65
N VAL A 107 11.35 25.48 30.93
CA VAL A 107 11.45 26.94 31.06
C VAL A 107 12.26 27.35 32.30
N SER A 108 12.09 26.65 33.42
CA SER A 108 12.93 26.85 34.61
C SER A 108 14.42 26.61 34.31
N LEU A 109 14.72 25.68 33.39
CA LEU A 109 16.09 25.46 32.91
C LEU A 109 16.58 26.56 31.96
N THR A 110 15.73 27.08 31.06
CA THR A 110 16.15 28.22 30.20
C THR A 110 16.56 29.46 31.01
N ALA A 111 16.08 29.60 32.25
CA ALA A 111 16.46 30.70 33.13
C ALA A 111 17.90 30.62 33.69
N THR A 112 18.64 29.52 33.44
CA THR A 112 20.09 29.42 33.74
C THR A 112 20.98 29.69 32.52
N SER A 113 20.39 30.11 31.39
CA SER A 113 21.09 30.54 30.18
C SER A 113 21.54 32.00 30.27
N ASP A 114 22.70 32.33 29.70
CA ASP A 114 23.11 33.72 29.45
C ASP A 114 22.22 34.44 28.41
N VAL A 115 21.37 33.68 27.69
CA VAL A 115 20.48 34.16 26.63
C VAL A 115 19.02 34.13 27.09
N ASP A 116 18.39 35.30 27.21
CA ASP A 116 16.93 35.42 27.28
C ASP A 116 16.33 35.13 25.89
N PHE A 117 15.97 33.86 25.67
CA PHE A 117 15.33 33.42 24.42
C PHE A 117 14.00 34.12 24.15
N VAL A 118 13.26 34.55 25.18
CA VAL A 118 11.94 35.19 25.03
C VAL A 118 12.08 36.66 24.60
N ALA A 119 13.17 37.33 24.96
CA ALA A 119 13.56 38.62 24.40
C ALA A 119 14.17 38.47 22.99
N ASP A 120 15.09 37.51 22.79
CA ASP A 120 15.79 37.31 21.51
C ASP A 120 14.80 36.99 20.37
N MET A 121 13.86 36.07 20.56
CA MET A 121 12.85 35.70 19.55
C MET A 121 11.92 36.85 19.13
N LYS A 122 11.79 37.88 19.98
CA LYS A 122 11.04 39.10 19.62
C LYS A 122 11.87 40.00 18.70
N LEU A 123 13.15 40.19 19.05
CA LEU A 123 14.08 41.11 18.40
C LEU A 123 14.69 40.56 17.10
N GLN A 124 14.98 39.27 17.03
CA GLN A 124 15.68 38.60 15.92
C GLN A 124 14.71 37.88 14.97
N PRO A 125 15.19 37.44 13.79
CA PRO A 125 14.51 36.44 12.97
C PRO A 125 14.46 35.09 13.71
N LEU A 126 13.31 34.43 13.73
CA LEU A 126 13.09 33.24 14.55
C LEU A 126 14.08 32.09 14.25
N SER A 127 14.54 31.97 13.00
CA SER A 127 15.55 30.97 12.62
C SER A 127 16.89 31.16 13.36
N TYR A 128 17.30 32.39 13.63
CA TYR A 128 18.53 32.67 14.38
C TYR A 128 18.37 32.32 15.87
N SER A 129 17.25 32.71 16.48
CA SER A 129 16.94 32.34 17.87
C SER A 129 16.80 30.83 18.05
N LEU A 130 16.32 30.11 17.03
CA LEU A 130 16.27 28.65 17.02
C LEU A 130 17.68 28.02 16.86
N GLU A 131 18.60 28.61 16.10
CA GLU A 131 20.00 28.17 16.08
C GLU A 131 20.68 28.34 17.46
N LEU A 132 20.41 29.46 18.16
CA LEU A 132 20.88 29.66 19.54
C LEU A 132 20.24 28.64 20.51
N LEU A 133 18.93 28.41 20.43
CA LEU A 133 18.22 27.47 21.29
C LEU A 133 18.69 26.02 21.09
N VAL A 134 18.93 25.60 19.84
CA VAL A 134 19.48 24.28 19.52
C VAL A 134 20.92 24.13 20.01
N ARG A 135 21.74 25.17 19.88
CA ARG A 135 23.11 25.18 20.42
C ARG A 135 23.12 25.05 21.94
N TRP A 136 22.22 25.73 22.64
CA TRP A 136 22.05 25.61 24.09
C TRP A 136 21.53 24.23 24.50
N PHE A 137 20.44 23.76 23.87
CA PHE A 137 19.82 22.47 24.15
C PHE A 137 20.80 21.30 23.97
N THR A 138 21.65 21.35 22.93
CA THR A 138 22.70 20.32 22.71
C THR A 138 24.01 20.60 23.45
N GLY A 139 24.00 21.53 24.42
CA GLY A 139 24.97 21.63 25.50
C GLY A 139 24.40 21.08 26.83
N GLU A 140 23.11 21.32 27.09
CA GLU A 140 22.38 20.77 28.25
C GLU A 140 22.09 19.27 28.13
N PHE A 141 21.76 18.77 26.93
CA PHE A 141 21.31 17.39 26.70
C PHE A 141 22.24 16.63 25.74
N GLN A 142 22.60 15.40 26.12
CA GLN A 142 23.51 14.51 25.39
C GLN A 142 22.77 13.34 24.74
N VAL A 143 23.27 12.89 23.60
CA VAL A 143 22.71 11.77 22.83
C VAL A 143 23.39 10.47 23.28
N ILE A 144 22.60 9.48 23.69
CA ILE A 144 23.09 8.11 23.92
C ILE A 144 23.16 7.39 22.57
N ASP A 145 24.33 6.87 22.19
CA ASP A 145 24.49 6.06 20.98
C ASP A 145 24.06 4.59 21.23
N GLU A 146 23.41 3.99 20.22
CA GLU A 146 22.75 2.67 20.30
C GLU A 146 23.69 1.47 20.59
N GLU A 147 25.01 1.66 20.70
CA GLU A 147 25.97 0.59 21.04
C GLU A 147 26.12 0.35 22.56
N GLU A 148 25.74 1.30 23.42
CA GLU A 148 25.83 1.17 24.88
C GLU A 148 24.49 0.83 25.56
N ALA A 149 23.37 0.99 24.85
CA ALA A 149 22.05 0.62 25.37
C ALA A 149 21.73 -0.85 25.02
N ASP A 150 21.67 -1.73 26.02
CA ASP A 150 21.20 -3.11 25.83
C ASP A 150 19.72 -3.09 25.43
N ALA A 151 19.47 -3.33 24.14
CA ALA A 151 18.24 -2.90 23.48
C ALA A 151 17.02 -3.75 23.88
N THR A 152 16.29 -3.31 24.91
CA THR A 152 14.97 -3.82 25.28
C THR A 152 13.95 -3.59 24.16
N GLU A 153 13.86 -4.56 23.23
CA GLU A 153 12.96 -4.55 22.08
C GLU A 153 11.48 -4.33 22.51
N GLY A 154 11.00 -3.09 22.41
CA GLY A 154 9.55 -2.78 22.38
C GLY A 154 8.99 -1.87 23.47
N GLU A 155 9.78 -1.31 24.40
CA GLU A 155 9.24 -0.30 25.31
C GLU A 155 8.85 0.99 24.56
N PHE A 156 7.64 1.47 24.82
CA PHE A 156 7.05 2.63 24.15
C PHE A 156 7.28 3.87 25.00
N MET A 157 7.87 4.94 24.44
CA MET A 157 8.17 6.18 25.19
C MET A 157 6.97 6.64 26.03
N THR A 158 7.19 6.80 27.33
CA THR A 158 6.19 7.25 28.30
C THR A 158 6.54 8.65 28.80
N GLY A 159 5.57 9.33 29.44
CA GLY A 159 5.84 10.57 30.16
C GLY A 159 6.90 10.40 31.25
N SER A 160 6.97 9.23 31.90
CA SER A 160 8.01 8.90 32.88
C SER A 160 9.39 8.75 32.24
N SER A 161 9.51 8.10 31.07
CA SER A 161 10.79 8.02 30.33
C SER A 161 11.29 9.42 29.99
N LEU A 162 10.42 10.27 29.44
CA LEU A 162 10.78 11.62 29.01
C LEU A 162 11.14 12.55 30.20
N MET A 163 10.55 12.31 31.39
CA MET A 163 10.96 12.97 32.64
C MET A 163 12.32 12.45 33.14
N ASN A 164 12.60 11.15 33.01
CA ASN A 164 13.92 10.60 33.34
C ASN A 164 15.00 11.17 32.43
N VAL A 165 14.78 11.24 31.11
CA VAL A 165 15.67 11.90 30.13
C VAL A 165 15.89 13.37 30.50
N PHE A 166 14.84 14.09 30.94
CA PHE A 166 15.01 15.45 31.45
C PHE A 166 15.99 15.51 32.64
N PHE A 167 15.82 14.67 33.66
CA PHE A 167 16.67 14.71 34.87
C PHE A 167 18.07 14.16 34.65
N ALA A 168 18.23 13.12 33.83
CA ALA A 168 19.52 12.49 33.53
C ALA A 168 20.40 13.34 32.59
N ARG A 169 19.79 14.25 31.82
CA ARG A 169 20.44 15.04 30.74
C ARG A 169 20.95 14.21 29.57
N GLU A 170 20.50 12.96 29.45
CA GLU A 170 20.88 12.02 28.40
C GLU A 170 19.65 11.24 27.91
N GLY A 171 19.61 10.90 26.62
CA GLY A 171 18.51 10.13 26.03
C GLY A 171 18.75 9.81 24.55
N GLN A 172 17.82 9.06 23.95
CA GLN A 172 17.91 8.68 22.53
C GLN A 172 17.42 9.80 21.60
N ASP A 173 17.89 9.83 20.34
CA ASP A 173 17.55 10.84 19.30
C ASP A 173 16.09 11.30 19.34
N TYR A 174 15.18 10.33 19.41
CA TYR A 174 13.75 10.56 19.29
C TYR A 174 13.10 11.02 20.60
N GLU A 175 13.66 10.70 21.76
CA GLU A 175 13.26 11.26 23.05
C GLU A 175 13.67 12.72 23.13
N LEU A 176 14.91 13.03 22.75
CA LEU A 176 15.44 14.40 22.70
C LEU A 176 14.66 15.28 21.71
N ALA A 177 14.21 14.73 20.57
CA ALA A 177 13.32 15.44 19.65
C ALA A 177 11.95 15.79 20.27
N VAL A 178 11.36 14.89 21.07
CA VAL A 178 10.09 15.15 21.78
C VAL A 178 10.29 16.10 22.97
N LEU A 179 11.45 16.04 23.63
CA LEU A 179 11.84 16.97 24.69
C LEU A 179 12.06 18.40 24.14
N PHE A 180 12.69 18.53 22.97
CA PHE A 180 12.81 19.81 22.27
C PHE A 180 11.45 20.34 21.80
N ALA A 181 10.55 19.47 21.33
CA ALA A 181 9.17 19.84 21.02
C ALA A 181 8.43 20.40 22.26
N ALA A 182 8.64 19.79 23.43
CA ALA A 182 8.11 20.31 24.69
C ALA A 182 8.71 21.68 25.05
N LEU A 183 10.01 21.89 24.82
CA LEU A 183 10.69 23.17 25.03
C LEU A 183 10.10 24.29 24.14
N CYS A 184 9.87 24.04 22.85
CA CYS A 184 9.19 24.98 21.96
C CYS A 184 7.80 25.38 22.51
N GLY A 185 7.00 24.39 22.91
CA GLY A 185 5.69 24.62 23.53
C GLY A 185 5.72 25.27 24.92
N ALA A 186 6.86 25.24 25.60
CA ALA A 186 7.08 25.91 26.87
C ALA A 186 7.45 27.39 26.68
N LEU A 187 8.23 27.70 25.63
CA LEU A 187 8.54 29.05 25.14
C LEU A 187 7.37 29.70 24.36
N GLN A 188 6.16 29.12 24.42
CA GLN A 188 4.93 29.57 23.76
C GLN A 188 5.01 29.61 22.21
N LEU A 189 5.98 28.91 21.62
CA LEU A 189 6.09 28.77 20.16
C LEU A 189 5.08 27.74 19.65
N ARG A 190 4.41 28.03 18.54
CA ARG A 190 3.61 27.04 17.81
C ARG A 190 4.54 26.07 17.08
N TYR A 191 4.36 24.78 17.32
CA TYR A 191 5.27 23.74 16.84
C TYR A 191 4.53 22.50 16.32
N ARG A 192 5.25 21.70 15.55
CA ARG A 192 4.85 20.35 15.15
C ARG A 192 5.99 19.37 15.41
N LEU A 193 5.64 18.15 15.78
CA LEU A 193 6.54 17.01 15.81
C LEU A 193 6.49 16.32 14.44
N THR A 194 7.60 16.30 13.72
CA THR A 194 7.69 15.85 12.32
C THR A 194 8.54 14.59 12.22
N CYS A 195 8.11 13.65 11.38
CA CYS A 195 8.75 12.35 11.26
C CYS A 195 8.48 11.68 9.91
N PRO A 196 9.38 10.78 9.45
CA PRO A 196 9.03 9.81 8.45
C PRO A 196 8.16 8.70 9.05
N LEU A 197 7.15 8.29 8.29
CA LEU A 197 6.56 6.98 8.39
C LEU A 197 7.30 6.10 7.38
N ASP A 198 8.09 5.14 7.87
CA ASP A 198 8.79 4.16 7.05
C ASP A 198 8.02 2.82 7.06
N PRO A 199 6.93 2.69 6.28
CA PRO A 199 6.21 1.43 6.18
C PRO A 199 7.09 0.35 5.54
N LEU A 200 6.68 -0.91 5.70
CA LEU A 200 7.41 -2.01 5.08
C LEU A 200 7.27 -1.91 3.55
N LEU A 201 8.40 -1.77 2.87
CA LEU A 201 8.47 -1.68 1.42
C LEU A 201 8.56 -3.08 0.81
N VAL A 202 7.58 -3.43 -0.01
CA VAL A 202 7.58 -4.70 -0.74
C VAL A 202 8.46 -4.56 -1.98
N GLU A 203 9.73 -4.91 -1.85
CA GLU A 203 10.67 -4.96 -2.98
C GLU A 203 10.15 -5.91 -4.08
N ARG A 204 10.08 -5.40 -5.32
CA ARG A 204 9.58 -6.17 -6.47
C ARG A 204 10.49 -7.35 -6.82
N GLY A 205 10.17 -8.52 -6.30
CA GLY A 205 10.79 -9.80 -6.70
C GLY A 205 11.82 -10.36 -5.73
N LYS A 206 12.02 -9.75 -4.55
CA LYS A 206 12.65 -10.42 -3.40
C LYS A 206 11.58 -11.12 -2.54
N ALA A 207 12.02 -12.01 -1.66
CA ALA A 207 11.22 -12.42 -0.50
C ALA A 207 11.17 -11.27 0.54
N PHE A 208 10.34 -11.42 1.57
CA PHE A 208 10.23 -10.46 2.67
C PHE A 208 11.51 -10.44 3.51
N GLU A 209 12.49 -9.64 3.09
CA GLU A 209 13.57 -9.16 3.95
C GLU A 209 13.09 -7.86 4.61
N SER A 210 12.77 -7.92 5.90
CA SER A 210 12.59 -6.72 6.71
C SER A 210 13.86 -5.86 6.59
N SER A 211 13.72 -4.62 6.11
CA SER A 211 14.86 -3.73 5.79
C SER A 211 15.79 -3.45 6.99
N PHE A 212 15.35 -3.78 8.20
CA PHE A 212 16.08 -3.68 9.47
C PHE A 212 17.00 -4.88 9.80
N ARG A 213 17.09 -5.93 8.95
CA ARG A 213 17.93 -7.12 9.22
C ARG A 213 18.91 -7.47 8.08
N GLN A 214 19.73 -6.49 7.65
CA GLN A 214 21.03 -6.85 7.07
C GLN A 214 21.90 -7.47 8.18
N ARG A 215 22.13 -8.80 8.13
CA ARG A 215 23.08 -9.44 9.04
C ARG A 215 24.51 -8.94 8.73
N PRO A 216 25.24 -8.34 9.70
CA PRO A 216 26.60 -7.87 9.45
C PRO A 216 27.51 -9.06 9.16
N ASN A 217 27.98 -9.16 7.92
CA ASN A 217 28.64 -10.35 7.39
C ASN A 217 30.12 -10.42 7.83
N LYS A 218 30.36 -10.65 9.12
CA LYS A 218 31.68 -10.71 9.78
C LYS A 218 32.54 -11.90 9.30
N ARG A 219 33.00 -11.85 8.03
CA ARG A 219 34.06 -12.72 7.49
C ARG A 219 35.37 -12.45 8.26
N ARG A 220 35.67 -13.30 9.24
CA ARG A 220 36.93 -13.31 10.00
C ARG A 220 38.12 -13.45 9.03
N ARG A 221 38.80 -12.34 8.69
CA ARG A 221 40.08 -12.38 7.96
C ARG A 221 41.14 -13.04 8.85
N ARG A 222 41.44 -14.31 8.60
CA ARG A 222 42.68 -14.94 9.09
C ARG A 222 43.86 -14.15 8.52
N ALA A 223 44.73 -13.62 9.38
CA ALA A 223 45.97 -13.00 8.95
C ALA A 223 46.97 -14.09 8.53
N GLN A 224 47.61 -13.92 7.37
CA GLN A 224 48.72 -14.77 6.95
C GLN A 224 49.80 -13.90 6.31
N LYS A 225 51.02 -13.95 6.87
CA LYS A 225 52.19 -13.23 6.34
C LYS A 225 52.81 -14.04 5.20
N GLY A 226 53.20 -13.37 4.11
CA GLY A 226 53.94 -13.93 2.98
C GLY A 226 54.54 -12.79 2.15
N ALA A 227 55.76 -12.93 1.63
CA ALA A 227 56.55 -11.80 1.16
C ALA A 227 57.21 -12.00 -0.22
N GLY A 228 57.44 -10.89 -0.93
CA GLY A 228 58.17 -10.83 -2.20
C GLY A 228 57.28 -11.06 -3.44
N ARG A 229 57.63 -10.57 -4.64
CA ARG A 229 58.93 -10.03 -5.10
C ARG A 229 58.72 -9.16 -6.35
N LEU A 230 59.47 -8.07 -6.52
CA LEU A 230 59.39 -7.21 -7.72
C LEU A 230 60.04 -7.85 -8.96
N LYS A 231 59.50 -7.54 -10.16
CA LYS A 231 60.31 -7.33 -11.38
C LYS A 231 59.59 -6.44 -12.41
N LYS A 232 60.39 -5.62 -13.12
CA LYS A 232 60.04 -4.90 -14.36
C LYS A 232 60.34 -5.83 -15.57
N LYS A 233 60.07 -5.55 -16.85
CA LYS A 233 59.89 -4.30 -17.62
C LYS A 233 59.35 -4.64 -19.04
N ALA A 234 58.54 -3.76 -19.65
CA ALA A 234 58.45 -3.37 -21.09
C ALA A 234 58.69 -4.39 -22.26
N LEU A 235 58.00 -4.35 -23.41
CA LEU A 235 56.86 -3.55 -23.94
C LEU A 235 55.73 -4.54 -24.40
N SER A 236 54.95 -4.48 -25.51
CA SER A 236 54.68 -3.54 -26.64
C SER A 236 53.43 -3.99 -27.42
N GLY A 237 52.71 -3.07 -28.07
CA GLY A 237 51.66 -3.35 -29.07
C GLY A 237 50.36 -2.57 -28.85
N ASP A 238 49.85 -1.89 -29.89
CA ASP A 238 48.71 -0.98 -29.78
C ASP A 238 47.33 -1.66 -29.83
N ALA A 239 46.42 -1.18 -28.99
CA ALA A 239 44.97 -1.31 -29.17
C ALA A 239 44.25 -0.17 -28.39
N GLU A 240 43.74 0.83 -29.10
CA GLU A 240 43.14 2.02 -28.47
C GLU A 240 41.70 1.75 -27.99
N ALA A 241 41.55 1.39 -26.71
CA ALA A 241 40.27 1.16 -26.07
C ALA A 241 39.93 2.25 -25.04
N LYS A 242 38.71 2.78 -25.12
CA LYS A 242 38.19 3.83 -24.24
C LYS A 242 38.18 3.34 -22.79
N ARG A 243 38.78 4.12 -21.88
CA ARG A 243 38.59 3.92 -20.44
C ARG A 243 37.26 4.54 -20.03
N GLU A 244 36.29 3.70 -19.71
CA GLU A 244 35.20 4.09 -18.82
C GLU A 244 35.80 4.37 -17.43
N VAL A 245 35.35 5.43 -16.77
CA VAL A 245 35.74 5.72 -15.38
C VAL A 245 34.84 4.88 -14.49
N ASP A 246 35.41 3.83 -13.90
CA ASP A 246 34.73 2.98 -12.93
C ASP A 246 34.66 3.72 -11.58
N ASP A 247 33.67 4.60 -11.45
CA ASP A 247 33.43 5.48 -10.28
C ASP A 247 32.90 4.69 -9.05
N ASN A 248 33.07 3.37 -9.02
CA ASN A 248 32.73 2.49 -7.89
C ASN A 248 33.79 2.51 -6.78
N LEU A 249 34.20 3.72 -6.37
CA LEU A 249 34.76 3.94 -5.04
C LEU A 249 33.60 4.38 -4.13
N GLU A 250 32.86 3.39 -3.62
CA GLU A 250 31.96 3.62 -2.49
C GLU A 250 32.78 4.14 -1.30
N PRO A 251 32.51 5.33 -0.75
CA PRO A 251 33.14 5.74 0.50
C PRO A 251 32.65 4.80 1.60
N GLU A 252 33.57 4.26 2.39
CA GLU A 252 33.25 3.28 3.43
C GLU A 252 32.11 3.79 4.33
N SER A 253 30.97 3.12 4.31
CA SER A 253 29.87 3.46 5.20
C SER A 253 30.27 3.10 6.63
N THR A 254 30.57 4.13 7.43
CA THR A 254 30.75 3.96 8.87
C THR A 254 29.51 3.27 9.44
N GLY A 255 29.73 2.13 10.09
CA GLY A 255 28.72 1.09 10.32
C GLY A 255 27.69 1.44 11.39
N LYS A 256 26.93 2.51 11.20
CA LYS A 256 25.82 2.88 12.08
C LYS A 256 24.66 1.89 11.95
N THR A 257 24.08 1.53 13.07
CA THR A 257 22.83 0.78 13.19
C THR A 257 21.67 1.51 12.47
N PRO A 258 20.67 0.77 11.96
CA PRO A 258 19.51 1.36 11.31
C PRO A 258 18.55 1.96 12.35
N ARG A 259 18.83 3.22 12.77
CA ARG A 259 18.04 3.98 13.75
C ARG A 259 16.54 3.87 13.47
N VAL A 260 15.83 3.21 14.39
CA VAL A 260 14.45 2.75 14.15
C VAL A 260 13.46 3.92 14.11
N PHE A 261 13.78 5.02 14.79
CA PHE A 261 12.95 6.22 14.87
C PHE A 261 13.77 7.47 14.56
N TRP A 262 13.22 8.32 13.70
CA TRP A 262 13.76 9.63 13.35
C TRP A 262 12.66 10.66 13.54
N LEU A 263 12.91 11.69 14.35
CA LEU A 263 12.00 12.80 14.58
C LEU A 263 12.77 14.11 14.62
N TRP A 264 12.09 15.19 14.24
CA TRP A 264 12.54 16.57 14.33
C TRP A 264 11.33 17.47 14.60
N CYS A 265 11.54 18.76 14.81
CA CYS A 265 10.48 19.74 14.99
C CYS A 265 10.29 20.61 13.74
N GLU A 266 9.08 21.14 13.58
CA GLU A 266 8.82 22.32 12.76
C GLU A 266 8.24 23.41 13.67
N VAL A 267 8.72 24.65 13.53
CA VAL A 267 8.29 25.79 14.37
C VAL A 267 7.74 26.88 13.47
N LEU A 268 6.56 27.42 13.80
CA LEU A 268 5.89 28.44 13.00
C LEU A 268 6.53 29.81 13.25
N ASP A 269 7.06 30.43 12.18
CA ASP A 269 7.30 31.87 12.19
C ASP A 269 5.99 32.59 11.89
N GLU A 270 5.31 33.03 12.95
CA GLU A 270 4.04 33.75 12.86
C GLU A 270 4.17 35.10 12.13
N LYS A 271 5.37 35.71 12.11
CA LYS A 271 5.65 36.96 11.39
C LYS A 271 5.66 36.72 9.87
N ASN A 272 6.18 35.56 9.43
CA ASN A 272 6.38 35.22 8.02
C ASN A 272 5.42 34.15 7.47
N GLN A 273 4.55 33.56 8.29
CA GLN A 273 3.62 32.46 7.96
C GLN A 273 4.31 31.31 7.20
N ASN A 274 5.43 30.85 7.77
CA ASN A 274 6.20 29.70 7.30
C ASN A 274 6.64 28.79 8.46
N TRP A 275 6.89 27.51 8.15
CA TRP A 275 7.35 26.51 9.11
C TRP A 275 8.85 26.29 8.98
N ILE A 276 9.60 26.64 10.02
CA ILE A 276 11.05 26.47 10.11
C ILE A 276 11.36 25.04 10.59
N HIS A 277 12.11 24.30 9.79
CA HIS A 277 12.67 23.00 10.17
C HIS A 277 13.68 23.12 11.33
N VAL A 278 13.58 22.24 12.33
CA VAL A 278 14.54 22.15 13.45
C VAL A 278 14.80 20.69 13.84
N ASP A 279 15.90 20.09 13.35
CA ASP A 279 16.46 18.87 13.93
C ASP A 279 17.51 19.28 14.96
N ALA A 280 17.11 19.30 16.24
CA ALA A 280 17.98 19.72 17.33
C ALA A 280 19.20 18.79 17.50
N VAL A 281 18.99 17.48 17.34
CA VAL A 281 20.04 16.45 17.51
C VAL A 281 21.12 16.57 16.44
N ARG A 282 20.75 16.78 15.18
CA ARG A 282 21.68 16.98 14.06
C ARG A 282 22.13 18.43 13.89
N ARG A 283 21.64 19.33 14.75
CA ARG A 283 21.89 20.79 14.73
C ARG A 283 21.55 21.44 13.38
N LEU A 284 20.46 20.99 12.74
CA LEU A 284 20.00 21.49 11.44
C LEU A 284 18.77 22.40 11.60
N VAL A 285 18.97 23.70 11.51
CA VAL A 285 17.88 24.71 11.50
C VAL A 285 17.68 25.24 10.08
N ASN A 286 16.40 25.39 9.69
CA ASN A 286 15.95 25.90 8.40
C ASN A 286 16.51 25.19 7.14
N ARG A 287 16.86 23.90 7.24
CA ARG A 287 17.51 23.10 6.18
C ARG A 287 16.74 21.80 5.86
N PRO A 288 15.43 21.84 5.54
CA PRO A 288 14.64 20.62 5.40
C PRO A 288 15.11 19.71 4.24
N GLN A 289 15.65 20.28 3.17
CA GLN A 289 16.18 19.51 2.02
C GLN A 289 17.51 18.78 2.33
N GLU A 290 18.19 19.10 3.44
CA GLU A 290 19.37 18.33 3.88
C GLU A 290 18.96 17.03 4.59
N VAL A 291 17.75 16.93 5.15
CA VAL A 291 17.30 15.80 5.98
C VAL A 291 17.32 14.46 5.23
N GLU A 292 16.86 14.41 3.97
CA GLU A 292 16.93 13.18 3.16
C GLU A 292 18.39 12.73 2.92
N SER A 293 19.33 13.67 2.79
CA SER A 293 20.74 13.35 2.56
C SER A 293 21.39 12.67 3.78
N GLN A 294 20.95 13.01 4.99
CA GLN A 294 21.42 12.42 6.25
C GLN A 294 21.05 10.93 6.37
N ARG A 295 20.07 10.44 5.59
CA ARG A 295 19.72 9.00 5.51
C ARG A 295 20.67 8.18 4.64
N GLY A 296 21.58 8.83 3.91
CA GLY A 296 22.47 8.18 2.96
C GLY A 296 21.77 7.78 1.66
N LYS A 297 22.57 7.46 0.63
CA LYS A 297 22.15 7.38 -0.80
C LYS A 297 21.01 6.40 -1.12
N ALA A 298 20.67 5.48 -0.21
CA ALA A 298 19.69 4.41 -0.45
C ALA A 298 18.30 4.66 0.16
N ALA A 299 18.18 5.47 1.22
CA ALA A 299 16.98 5.54 2.06
C ALA A 299 16.20 6.86 1.86
N ARG A 300 15.37 6.90 0.81
CA ARG A 300 14.49 8.05 0.51
C ARG A 300 13.37 8.23 1.53
N LEU A 301 12.91 9.46 1.68
CA LEU A 301 11.69 9.79 2.39
C LEU A 301 10.49 9.53 1.46
N SER A 302 9.55 8.68 1.89
CA SER A 302 8.34 8.33 1.12
C SER A 302 7.09 8.99 1.70
N TYR A 303 6.92 8.91 3.02
CA TYR A 303 5.86 9.56 3.79
C TYR A 303 6.50 10.31 4.96
N VAL A 304 6.32 11.62 5.03
CA VAL A 304 6.73 12.48 6.15
C VAL A 304 5.48 13.20 6.65
N VAL A 305 5.11 12.95 7.90
CA VAL A 305 3.97 13.60 8.54
C VAL A 305 4.45 14.52 9.65
N SER A 306 3.76 15.64 9.77
CA SER A 306 3.98 16.67 10.76
C SER A 306 2.73 16.79 11.61
N ILE A 307 2.88 16.64 12.93
CA ILE A 307 1.77 16.59 13.90
C ILE A 307 1.88 17.80 14.81
N GLN A 308 0.92 18.71 14.68
CA GLN A 308 0.88 19.99 15.40
C GLN A 308 0.60 19.80 16.89
N ASP A 309 1.03 20.77 17.69
CA ASP A 309 0.82 20.81 19.13
C ASP A 309 -0.66 20.71 19.54
N ASP A 310 -1.59 21.21 18.72
CA ASP A 310 -3.04 21.02 18.91
C ASP A 310 -3.56 19.62 18.50
N GLY A 311 -2.90 18.93 17.59
CA GLY A 311 -3.27 17.61 17.05
C GLY A 311 -3.45 17.54 15.52
N LEU A 312 -3.48 18.68 14.80
CA LEU A 312 -3.57 18.72 13.34
C LEU A 312 -2.43 17.93 12.68
N VAL A 313 -2.77 17.03 11.74
CA VAL A 313 -1.81 16.24 10.97
C VAL A 313 -1.70 16.75 9.53
N VAL A 314 -0.46 16.92 9.04
CA VAL A 314 -0.15 17.36 7.67
C VAL A 314 0.90 16.45 7.03
N ASP A 315 0.70 16.03 5.78
CA ASP A 315 1.74 15.40 4.95
C ASP A 315 2.66 16.48 4.37
N VAL A 316 3.84 16.63 4.95
CA VAL A 316 4.82 17.67 4.61
C VAL A 316 5.93 17.17 3.68
N THR A 317 5.81 15.96 3.12
CA THR A 317 6.90 15.25 2.41
C THR A 317 7.63 16.09 1.36
N SER A 318 6.93 16.89 0.55
CA SER A 318 7.54 17.73 -0.49
C SER A 318 8.45 18.84 0.04
N ARG A 319 8.38 19.18 1.33
CA ARG A 319 9.35 20.06 2.02
C ARG A 319 10.70 19.40 2.24
N TYR A 320 10.75 18.06 2.25
CA TYR A 320 11.91 17.24 2.60
C TYR A 320 12.47 16.39 1.45
N THR A 321 11.75 16.30 0.32
CA THR A 321 12.14 15.49 -0.84
C THR A 321 12.39 16.36 -2.06
N VAL A 322 13.63 16.41 -2.55
CA VAL A 322 13.97 17.10 -3.82
C VAL A 322 13.42 16.35 -5.04
N GLN A 323 13.22 15.03 -4.94
CA GLN A 323 12.82 14.16 -6.05
C GLN A 323 11.45 13.52 -5.79
N TRP A 324 10.42 14.37 -5.73
CA TRP A 324 9.03 13.99 -5.42
C TRP A 324 8.56 12.76 -6.21
N SER A 325 8.86 12.69 -7.51
CA SER A 325 8.51 11.58 -8.41
C SER A 325 9.03 10.22 -7.91
N LYS A 326 10.22 10.18 -7.28
CA LYS A 326 10.83 8.97 -6.74
C LYS A 326 10.30 8.63 -5.34
N SER A 327 9.89 9.63 -4.57
CA SER A 327 9.18 9.43 -3.31
C SER A 327 7.78 8.87 -3.57
N LEU A 328 7.07 9.39 -4.57
CA LEU A 328 5.76 8.92 -5.02
C LEU A 328 5.80 7.48 -5.56
N GLU A 329 6.87 7.06 -6.24
CA GLU A 329 7.07 5.64 -6.64
C GLU A 329 7.04 4.65 -5.45
N LEU A 330 7.32 5.12 -4.22
CA LEU A 330 7.31 4.30 -3.00
C LEU A 330 5.94 4.31 -2.28
N ARG A 331 5.04 5.22 -2.64
CA ARG A 331 3.76 5.45 -1.94
C ARG A 331 2.64 4.49 -2.40
N LEU A 332 2.66 3.24 -1.93
CA LEU A 332 1.64 2.23 -2.29
C LEU A 332 0.20 2.58 -1.87
N ALA A 333 0.03 3.57 -0.99
CA ALA A 333 -1.27 3.98 -0.44
C ALA A 333 -1.50 5.51 -0.38
N ASP A 334 -0.83 6.32 -1.22
CA ASP A 334 -0.90 7.80 -1.23
C ASP A 334 -2.31 8.39 -1.00
N SER A 335 -3.24 8.15 -1.93
CA SER A 335 -4.59 8.73 -1.88
C SER A 335 -5.43 8.25 -0.70
N TRP A 336 -5.15 7.06 -0.20
CA TRP A 336 -5.80 6.54 1.00
C TRP A 336 -5.24 7.19 2.28
N LEU A 337 -3.92 7.45 2.36
CA LEU A 337 -3.34 8.12 3.51
C LEU A 337 -3.82 9.57 3.60
N LYS A 338 -3.97 10.25 2.46
CA LYS A 338 -4.59 11.59 2.38
C LYS A 338 -6.00 11.59 2.98
N GLN A 339 -6.86 10.63 2.58
CA GLN A 339 -8.21 10.46 3.14
C GLN A 339 -8.23 10.10 4.64
N VAL A 340 -7.21 9.39 5.14
CA VAL A 340 -7.06 9.08 6.57
C VAL A 340 -6.67 10.32 7.37
N ILE A 341 -5.73 11.13 6.86
CA ILE A 341 -5.30 12.39 7.48
C ILE A 341 -6.44 13.42 7.48
N GLU A 342 -7.17 13.52 6.37
CA GLU A 342 -8.37 14.36 6.22
C GLU A 342 -9.41 14.03 7.29
N ARG A 343 -9.89 12.78 7.35
CA ARG A 343 -10.85 12.33 8.37
C ARG A 343 -10.36 12.48 9.79
N LEU A 344 -9.08 12.17 10.06
CA LEU A 344 -8.50 12.34 11.40
C LEU A 344 -8.51 13.81 11.85
N ASN A 345 -8.30 14.74 10.92
CA ASN A 345 -8.43 16.17 11.20
C ASN A 345 -9.91 16.55 11.41
N ASP A 346 -10.82 16.06 10.57
CA ASP A 346 -12.27 16.33 10.70
C ASP A 346 -12.81 15.84 12.05
N ASP A 347 -12.54 14.58 12.41
CA ASP A 347 -12.90 13.91 13.69
C ASP A 347 -12.31 14.62 14.93
N THR A 348 -11.26 15.43 14.76
CA THR A 348 -10.60 16.18 15.84
C THR A 348 -10.81 17.70 15.74
N SER A 349 -11.65 18.18 14.84
CA SER A 349 -11.94 19.62 14.65
C SER A 349 -12.46 20.28 15.93
N ASP A 350 -13.57 19.77 16.49
CA ASP A 350 -14.17 20.25 17.75
C ASP A 350 -13.18 20.23 18.92
N GLN A 351 -12.36 19.17 19.01
CA GLN A 351 -11.39 19.00 20.09
C GLN A 351 -10.27 20.04 20.02
N ARG A 352 -9.90 20.51 18.83
CA ARG A 352 -8.86 21.54 18.64
C ARG A 352 -9.37 22.93 19.08
N ILE A 353 -10.65 23.25 18.83
CA ILE A 353 -11.28 24.51 19.28
C ILE A 353 -11.22 24.64 20.81
N VAL A 354 -11.47 23.55 21.55
CA VAL A 354 -11.46 23.53 23.02
C VAL A 354 -10.03 23.60 23.61
N ASN A 355 -9.03 23.05 22.91
CA ASN A 355 -7.69 22.83 23.49
C ASN A 355 -6.65 23.92 23.19
N GLY A 356 -6.97 24.92 22.35
CA GLY A 356 -6.28 26.21 22.38
C GLY A 356 -5.92 26.82 21.03
N ALA A 357 -6.51 27.99 20.76
CA ALA A 357 -5.89 29.08 20.00
C ALA A 357 -6.55 30.41 20.41
N THR A 358 -5.79 31.52 20.35
CA THR A 358 -6.31 32.89 20.41
C THR A 358 -6.79 33.41 19.04
N SER A 359 -6.63 32.59 18.00
CA SER A 359 -6.95 32.90 16.59
C SER A 359 -8.33 32.35 16.19
N ARG A 360 -8.97 32.93 15.17
CA ARG A 360 -10.28 32.43 14.69
C ARG A 360 -10.08 31.12 13.92
N PRO A 361 -11.06 30.20 13.90
CA PRO A 361 -10.99 28.98 13.09
C PRO A 361 -10.73 29.26 11.60
N GLU A 362 -11.35 30.33 11.07
CA GLU A 362 -11.19 30.80 9.68
C GLU A 362 -9.72 31.14 9.35
N ASP A 363 -8.98 31.76 10.28
CA ASP A 363 -7.58 32.13 10.09
C ASP A 363 -6.70 30.87 10.01
N MET A 364 -6.99 29.86 10.83
CA MET A 364 -6.27 28.58 10.83
C MET A 364 -6.56 27.75 9.58
N GLU A 365 -7.81 27.73 9.11
CA GLU A 365 -8.17 27.07 7.85
C GLU A 365 -7.47 27.74 6.66
N LYS A 366 -7.48 29.08 6.60
CA LYS A 366 -6.75 29.84 5.57
C LYS A 366 -5.25 29.54 5.58
N ALA A 367 -4.61 29.52 6.76
CA ALA A 367 -3.20 29.17 6.88
C ALA A 367 -2.90 27.72 6.43
N LEU A 368 -3.81 26.77 6.68
CA LEU A 368 -3.72 25.40 6.19
C LEU A 368 -3.81 25.33 4.65
N VAL A 369 -4.71 26.10 4.04
CA VAL A 369 -4.84 26.19 2.56
C VAL A 369 -3.57 26.76 1.94
N GLU A 370 -3.07 27.89 2.46
CA GLU A 370 -1.81 28.48 2.00
C GLU A 370 -0.62 27.53 2.19
N GLU A 371 -0.57 26.74 3.27
CA GLU A 371 0.45 25.71 3.45
C GLU A 371 0.32 24.57 2.42
N LYS A 372 -0.89 24.09 2.14
CA LYS A 372 -1.13 23.08 1.10
C LYS A 372 -0.66 23.57 -0.27
N GLU A 373 -0.97 24.81 -0.66
CA GLU A 373 -0.52 25.41 -1.92
C GLU A 373 1.02 25.53 -2.01
N LYS A 374 1.67 25.96 -0.92
CA LYS A 374 3.14 25.98 -0.80
C LYS A 374 3.72 24.56 -0.96
N LEU A 375 3.10 23.54 -0.35
CA LEU A 375 3.53 22.13 -0.43
C LEU A 375 3.29 21.49 -1.81
N GLU A 376 2.22 21.82 -2.54
CA GLU A 376 2.03 21.39 -3.93
C GLU A 376 3.06 22.07 -4.87
N THR A 377 3.32 23.36 -4.67
CA THR A 377 4.32 24.11 -5.45
C THR A 377 5.72 23.49 -5.36
N LEU A 378 6.11 22.96 -4.19
CA LEU A 378 7.38 22.24 -4.02
C LEU A 378 7.47 20.92 -4.80
N LYS A 379 6.34 20.26 -5.11
CA LYS A 379 6.32 19.07 -5.99
C LYS A 379 6.48 19.48 -7.46
N LEU A 380 5.82 20.57 -7.84
CA LEU A 380 5.90 21.17 -9.17
C LEU A 380 7.29 21.76 -9.47
N ALA A 381 8.09 22.03 -8.44
CA ALA A 381 9.48 22.47 -8.55
C ALA A 381 10.48 21.36 -8.94
N GLU A 382 10.07 20.08 -9.03
CA GLU A 382 10.94 19.01 -9.55
C GLU A 382 11.25 19.24 -11.04
N GLY A 383 12.49 19.65 -11.32
CA GLY A 383 12.95 19.92 -12.67
C GLY A 383 12.90 18.69 -13.59
N MET A 384 12.76 18.93 -14.90
CA MET A 384 12.65 17.89 -15.93
C MET A 384 13.71 16.77 -15.77
N PRO A 385 13.31 15.48 -15.82
CA PRO A 385 14.23 14.35 -15.69
C PRO A 385 15.46 14.40 -16.60
N THR A 386 16.63 14.08 -16.04
CA THR A 386 17.91 14.06 -16.79
C THR A 386 18.11 12.79 -17.64
N SER A 387 17.18 11.82 -17.58
CA SER A 387 17.30 10.50 -18.24
C SER A 387 15.98 10.03 -18.86
N LEU A 388 16.08 9.19 -19.90
CA LEU A 388 14.92 8.66 -20.64
C LEU A 388 13.97 7.85 -19.74
N GLU A 389 14.49 6.89 -18.96
CA GLU A 389 13.63 6.07 -18.08
C GLU A 389 12.99 6.91 -16.96
N GLY A 390 13.59 8.04 -16.58
CA GLY A 390 12.95 9.03 -15.70
C GLY A 390 11.62 9.54 -16.27
N PHE A 391 11.60 10.04 -17.51
CA PHE A 391 10.39 10.46 -18.24
C PHE A 391 9.36 9.35 -18.52
N ARG A 392 9.64 8.10 -18.17
CA ARG A 392 8.67 7.00 -18.28
C ARG A 392 7.77 6.90 -17.05
N LYS A 393 8.32 7.27 -15.89
CA LYS A 393 7.67 7.13 -14.59
C LYS A 393 7.34 8.46 -13.92
N HIS A 394 8.04 9.56 -14.28
CA HIS A 394 7.86 10.88 -13.69
C HIS A 394 6.40 11.32 -13.58
N ASP A 395 6.05 11.98 -12.49
CA ASP A 395 4.68 12.38 -12.20
C ASP A 395 4.19 13.41 -13.23
N MET A 396 4.89 14.55 -13.33
CA MET A 396 4.48 15.71 -14.14
C MET A 396 4.79 15.61 -15.64
N TYR A 397 5.73 14.78 -16.08
CA TYR A 397 6.34 14.90 -17.42
C TYR A 397 6.42 13.57 -18.17
N VAL A 398 6.20 13.62 -19.47
CA VAL A 398 6.27 12.46 -20.37
C VAL A 398 6.94 12.82 -21.69
N LEU A 399 7.56 11.82 -22.33
CA LEU A 399 7.98 11.87 -23.73
C LEU A 399 6.99 11.08 -24.58
N GLU A 400 6.68 11.57 -25.78
CA GLU A 400 5.70 10.94 -26.69
C GLU A 400 5.99 9.44 -26.97
N ARG A 401 7.28 9.06 -26.99
CA ARG A 401 7.73 7.66 -27.13
C ARG A 401 7.36 6.72 -25.97
N HIS A 402 6.84 7.24 -24.86
CA HIS A 402 6.41 6.44 -23.70
C HIS A 402 4.90 6.23 -23.63
N LEU A 403 4.13 6.87 -24.51
CA LEU A 403 2.68 6.69 -24.62
C LEU A 403 2.37 5.29 -25.17
N SER A 404 1.39 4.61 -24.60
CA SER A 404 0.94 3.33 -25.12
C SER A 404 0.12 3.48 -26.42
N HIS A 405 -0.16 2.35 -27.06
CA HIS A 405 -1.06 2.31 -28.22
C HIS A 405 -2.46 2.86 -27.91
N PHE A 406 -2.90 2.85 -26.65
CA PHE A 406 -4.20 3.33 -26.18
C PHE A 406 -4.17 4.74 -25.55
N GLU A 407 -3.11 5.53 -25.78
CA GLU A 407 -2.99 6.91 -25.27
C GLU A 407 -2.61 7.90 -26.38
N CYS A 408 -2.96 9.18 -26.21
CA CYS A 408 -2.39 10.28 -26.98
C CYS A 408 -2.27 11.55 -26.13
N LEU A 409 -1.86 12.65 -26.76
CA LEU A 409 -1.68 13.95 -26.12
C LEU A 409 -2.81 14.90 -26.52
N HIS A 410 -3.62 15.35 -25.56
CA HIS A 410 -4.69 16.32 -25.76
C HIS A 410 -4.90 17.20 -24.51
N PRO A 411 -4.79 18.55 -24.63
CA PRO A 411 -4.24 19.29 -25.77
C PRO A 411 -2.76 18.95 -26.01
N ARG A 412 -2.31 19.03 -27.27
CA ARG A 412 -0.91 18.74 -27.63
C ARG A 412 -0.01 19.97 -27.40
N SER A 413 0.22 20.33 -26.15
CA SER A 413 1.12 21.44 -25.76
C SER A 413 2.51 20.94 -25.35
N VAL A 414 3.55 21.45 -26.02
CA VAL A 414 4.96 21.13 -25.73
C VAL A 414 5.49 22.06 -24.64
N VAL A 415 6.05 21.49 -23.58
CA VAL A 415 6.55 22.22 -22.40
C VAL A 415 8.05 22.51 -22.49
N GLY A 416 8.78 21.65 -23.20
CA GLY A 416 10.23 21.74 -23.32
C GLY A 416 10.80 20.67 -24.25
N LEU A 417 12.14 20.60 -24.30
CA LEU A 417 12.87 19.66 -25.15
C LEU A 417 13.89 18.89 -24.31
N PHE A 418 13.88 17.56 -24.42
CA PHE A 418 14.91 16.69 -23.86
C PHE A 418 15.64 15.96 -24.98
N LYS A 419 16.92 16.28 -25.18
CA LYS A 419 17.78 15.68 -26.23
C LYS A 419 17.11 15.66 -27.61
N GLY A 420 16.46 16.76 -27.97
CA GLY A 420 15.73 16.95 -29.24
C GLY A 420 14.32 16.35 -29.29
N GLN A 421 13.82 15.72 -28.21
CA GLN A 421 12.47 15.16 -28.13
C GLN A 421 11.55 16.09 -27.34
N SER A 422 10.32 16.30 -27.83
CA SER A 422 9.30 17.09 -27.15
C SER A 422 8.87 16.48 -25.81
N VAL A 423 8.93 17.29 -24.76
CA VAL A 423 8.40 16.99 -23.42
C VAL A 423 6.98 17.55 -23.32
N PHE A 424 6.08 16.76 -22.76
CA PHE A 424 4.67 17.11 -22.55
C PHE A 424 4.32 16.95 -21.05
N LEU A 425 3.33 17.72 -20.57
CA LEU A 425 2.74 17.47 -19.25
C LEU A 425 2.02 16.12 -19.25
N ARG A 426 2.06 15.40 -18.12
CA ARG A 426 1.43 14.08 -18.02
C ARG A 426 -0.10 14.15 -17.95
N GLU A 427 -0.67 15.27 -17.49
CA GLU A 427 -2.12 15.54 -17.54
C GLU A 427 -2.66 15.59 -18.98
N HIS A 428 -1.84 15.97 -19.96
CA HIS A 428 -2.20 15.90 -21.38
C HIS A 428 -2.23 14.46 -21.92
N VAL A 429 -1.74 13.46 -21.18
CA VAL A 429 -1.85 12.05 -21.57
C VAL A 429 -3.27 11.57 -21.32
N GLN A 430 -4.03 11.46 -22.40
CA GLN A 430 -5.43 11.09 -22.33
C GLN A 430 -5.65 9.63 -22.75
N PRO A 431 -6.42 8.84 -21.97
CA PRO A 431 -6.73 7.46 -22.31
C PRO A 431 -7.72 7.40 -23.46
N LEU A 432 -7.39 6.60 -24.48
CA LEU A 432 -8.22 6.38 -25.67
C LEU A 432 -8.92 5.03 -25.62
N ARG A 433 -10.18 5.01 -26.05
CA ARG A 433 -11.03 3.81 -26.08
C ARG A 433 -11.85 3.78 -27.36
N SER A 434 -12.19 2.59 -27.84
CA SER A 434 -13.16 2.45 -28.93
C SER A 434 -14.55 2.88 -28.48
N ALA A 435 -15.44 3.24 -29.42
CA ALA A 435 -16.81 3.65 -29.11
C ALA A 435 -17.54 2.65 -28.19
N PHE A 436 -17.45 1.35 -28.49
CA PHE A 436 -17.94 0.25 -27.65
C PHE A 436 -17.43 0.31 -26.19
N LYS A 437 -16.13 0.57 -25.99
CA LYS A 437 -15.50 0.68 -24.66
C LYS A 437 -15.80 2.00 -23.95
N TRP A 438 -16.20 3.05 -24.67
CA TRP A 438 -16.77 4.26 -24.07
C TRP A 438 -18.22 4.04 -23.65
N ARG A 439 -19.03 3.36 -24.47
CA ARG A 439 -20.42 3.03 -24.14
C ARG A 439 -20.50 2.25 -22.83
N HIS A 440 -19.63 1.26 -22.63
CA HIS A 440 -19.53 0.51 -21.36
C HIS A 440 -19.17 1.37 -20.14
N LEU A 441 -18.59 2.56 -20.31
CA LEU A 441 -18.34 3.51 -19.22
C LEU A 441 -19.51 4.50 -19.00
N GLY A 442 -20.55 4.44 -19.83
CA GLY A 442 -21.66 5.38 -19.82
C GLY A 442 -21.40 6.64 -20.64
N ARG A 443 -20.65 6.53 -21.75
CA ARG A 443 -20.36 7.65 -22.66
C ARG A 443 -20.46 7.24 -24.13
N GLU A 444 -21.01 8.08 -24.99
CA GLU A 444 -21.09 7.80 -26.44
C GLU A 444 -20.28 8.80 -27.26
N VAL A 445 -19.76 8.36 -28.41
CA VAL A 445 -18.95 9.22 -29.29
C VAL A 445 -19.88 10.18 -30.01
N LYS A 446 -19.55 11.47 -29.97
CA LYS A 446 -20.31 12.52 -30.66
C LYS A 446 -20.40 12.19 -32.15
N GLU A 447 -21.58 12.32 -32.75
CA GLU A 447 -21.80 11.98 -34.16
C GLU A 447 -20.81 12.71 -35.10
N SER A 448 -20.57 13.99 -34.82
CA SER A 448 -19.61 14.85 -35.51
C SER A 448 -18.13 14.45 -35.32
N GLU A 449 -17.82 13.56 -34.38
CA GLU A 449 -16.48 13.09 -34.05
C GLU A 449 -16.24 11.62 -34.44
N ARG A 450 -17.27 10.82 -34.75
CA ARG A 450 -17.10 9.39 -35.15
C ARG A 450 -16.13 9.19 -36.31
N GLN A 451 -16.12 10.11 -37.27
CA GLN A 451 -15.24 10.10 -38.43
C GLN A 451 -13.85 10.73 -38.17
N LYS A 452 -13.55 11.13 -36.92
CA LYS A 452 -12.31 11.82 -36.51
C LYS A 452 -11.62 11.15 -35.29
N PRO A 453 -11.42 9.81 -35.24
CA PRO A 453 -10.80 9.18 -34.07
C PRO A 453 -9.42 9.77 -33.77
N ALA A 454 -9.16 10.08 -32.49
CA ALA A 454 -7.89 10.59 -32.01
C ALA A 454 -6.69 9.68 -32.33
N LYS A 455 -6.92 8.38 -32.52
CA LYS A 455 -5.89 7.41 -32.93
C LYS A 455 -6.51 6.21 -33.65
N TRP A 456 -5.82 5.70 -34.67
CA TRP A 456 -6.11 4.39 -35.26
C TRP A 456 -5.11 3.36 -34.72
N GLN A 457 -5.58 2.15 -34.44
CA GLN A 457 -4.76 1.04 -33.98
C GLN A 457 -5.01 -0.20 -34.84
N ALA A 458 -4.00 -0.68 -35.56
CA ALA A 458 -4.11 -1.95 -36.30
C ALA A 458 -4.43 -3.11 -35.33
N ARG A 459 -5.44 -3.93 -35.67
CA ARG A 459 -5.63 -5.24 -35.03
C ARG A 459 -4.54 -6.18 -35.56
N GLY A 460 -3.90 -6.94 -34.66
CA GLY A 460 -3.04 -8.06 -35.08
C GLY A 460 -3.88 -9.22 -35.63
N ASN A 461 -3.23 -10.17 -36.32
CA ASN A 461 -3.86 -11.39 -36.87
C ASN A 461 -4.30 -12.41 -35.78
N ASP A 462 -4.50 -11.99 -34.54
CA ASP A 462 -4.90 -12.87 -33.44
C ASP A 462 -6.40 -13.18 -33.57
N THR A 463 -6.72 -14.45 -33.84
CA THR A 463 -8.07 -14.93 -34.14
C THR A 463 -8.91 -15.19 -32.88
N GLY A 464 -8.70 -14.37 -31.85
CA GLY A 464 -9.51 -14.31 -30.64
C GLY A 464 -10.97 -13.99 -30.97
N LYS A 465 -11.87 -14.94 -30.71
CA LYS A 465 -13.25 -14.97 -31.22
C LYS A 465 -14.23 -14.09 -30.41
N ASP A 466 -13.72 -13.06 -29.75
CA ASP A 466 -14.41 -12.21 -28.78
C ASP A 466 -14.90 -10.89 -29.42
N SER A 467 -15.43 -10.95 -30.65
CA SER A 467 -15.79 -9.78 -31.46
C SER A 467 -17.30 -9.56 -31.66
N ASP A 468 -18.14 -10.12 -30.80
CA ASP A 468 -19.58 -9.84 -30.80
C ASP A 468 -19.82 -8.37 -30.41
N GLY A 469 -20.26 -7.56 -31.38
CA GLY A 469 -20.61 -6.14 -31.20
C GLY A 469 -19.70 -5.13 -31.89
N ALA A 470 -18.66 -5.54 -32.63
CA ALA A 470 -17.74 -4.65 -33.34
C ALA A 470 -17.83 -4.75 -34.88
N ALA A 471 -19.04 -4.99 -35.41
CA ALA A 471 -19.32 -5.24 -36.83
C ALA A 471 -19.96 -4.05 -37.57
N GLU A 472 -20.63 -3.13 -36.87
CA GLU A 472 -21.31 -1.97 -37.47
C GLU A 472 -20.58 -0.66 -37.11
N GLU A 473 -19.73 -0.20 -38.03
CA GLU A 473 -19.49 1.20 -38.47
C GLU A 473 -18.08 1.38 -39.07
N GLY A 474 -17.97 2.11 -40.19
CA GLY A 474 -16.70 2.68 -40.68
C GLY A 474 -15.74 1.72 -41.41
N LYS A 475 -15.76 1.76 -42.75
CA LYS A 475 -14.96 0.94 -43.68
C LYS A 475 -13.46 0.74 -43.35
N SER A 476 -13.01 -0.50 -43.63
CA SER A 476 -11.69 -0.91 -44.19
C SER A 476 -10.47 -1.08 -43.26
N ASN A 477 -9.59 -2.02 -43.69
CA ASN A 477 -8.23 -2.25 -43.22
C ASN A 477 -8.00 -2.48 -41.70
N GLY A 478 -8.86 -3.30 -41.09
CA GLY A 478 -8.54 -4.05 -39.86
C GLY A 478 -8.14 -3.22 -38.64
N SER A 479 -8.47 -1.92 -38.63
CA SER A 479 -7.96 -0.97 -37.65
C SER A 479 -9.07 -0.51 -36.71
N LEU A 480 -8.79 -0.54 -35.41
CA LEU A 480 -9.69 -0.07 -34.38
C LEU A 480 -9.58 1.46 -34.25
N ALA A 481 -10.70 2.15 -34.46
CA ALA A 481 -10.85 3.56 -34.13
C ALA A 481 -10.84 3.75 -32.60
N LEU A 482 -10.00 4.66 -32.11
CA LEU A 482 -9.90 5.03 -30.70
C LEU A 482 -10.17 6.52 -30.51
N PHE A 483 -11.06 6.84 -29.57
CA PHE A 483 -11.55 8.18 -29.28
C PHE A 483 -11.17 8.63 -27.87
N GLY A 484 -11.07 9.94 -27.66
CA GLY A 484 -10.81 10.56 -26.36
C GLY A 484 -12.06 10.98 -25.59
N LEU A 485 -11.89 11.39 -24.33
CA LEU A 485 -12.98 11.87 -23.48
C LEU A 485 -13.66 13.13 -24.04
N TRP A 486 -12.89 14.05 -24.65
CA TRP A 486 -13.42 15.26 -25.28
C TRP A 486 -14.30 14.96 -26.52
N GLN A 487 -14.13 13.79 -27.15
CA GLN A 487 -14.90 13.35 -28.31
C GLN A 487 -16.21 12.64 -27.93
N THR A 488 -16.43 12.40 -26.63
CA THR A 488 -17.60 11.69 -26.12
C THR A 488 -18.53 12.62 -25.33
N VAL A 489 -19.82 12.30 -25.32
CA VAL A 489 -20.86 12.83 -24.43
C VAL A 489 -21.23 11.76 -23.41
N GLU A 490 -22.00 12.14 -22.38
CA GLU A 490 -22.60 11.15 -21.48
C GLU A 490 -23.66 10.32 -22.22
N PHE A 491 -23.79 9.05 -21.86
CA PHE A 491 -24.82 8.18 -22.40
C PHE A 491 -26.15 8.51 -21.74
N GLU A 492 -27.19 8.76 -22.55
CA GLU A 492 -28.56 8.86 -22.05
C GLU A 492 -29.22 7.47 -22.12
N PRO A 493 -29.50 6.82 -20.97
CA PRO A 493 -30.17 5.52 -20.97
C PRO A 493 -31.61 5.66 -21.46
N PRO A 494 -32.19 4.61 -22.10
CA PRO A 494 -33.59 4.63 -22.52
C PRO A 494 -34.51 5.00 -21.35
N PRO A 495 -35.51 5.88 -21.55
CA PRO A 495 -36.39 6.32 -20.48
C PRO A 495 -37.31 5.18 -20.01
N MET A 496 -37.80 5.32 -18.78
CA MET A 496 -38.94 4.56 -18.28
C MET A 496 -40.19 4.87 -19.11
N VAL A 497 -40.96 3.85 -19.49
CA VAL A 497 -42.21 4.01 -20.28
C VAL A 497 -43.37 3.45 -19.45
N ASP A 498 -44.40 4.26 -19.22
CA ASP A 498 -45.57 3.91 -18.38
C ASP A 498 -45.20 3.34 -17.00
N GLY A 499 -44.10 3.85 -16.40
CA GLY A 499 -43.55 3.37 -15.13
C GLY A 499 -42.80 2.03 -15.19
N ARG A 500 -42.68 1.41 -16.37
CA ARG A 500 -41.99 0.12 -16.60
C ARG A 500 -40.54 0.31 -17.02
N VAL A 501 -39.72 -0.69 -16.69
CA VAL A 501 -38.30 -0.69 -17.00
C VAL A 501 -38.08 -1.09 -18.47
N PRO A 502 -37.33 -0.31 -19.28
CA PRO A 502 -37.04 -0.65 -20.67
C PRO A 502 -36.22 -1.93 -20.76
N LYS A 503 -36.65 -2.84 -21.63
CA LYS A 503 -36.09 -4.19 -21.81
C LYS A 503 -35.61 -4.38 -23.24
N ASN A 504 -34.46 -5.03 -23.40
CA ASN A 504 -33.94 -5.42 -24.71
C ASN A 504 -34.71 -6.64 -25.26
N LYS A 505 -34.38 -7.07 -26.48
CA LYS A 505 -34.99 -8.23 -27.16
C LYS A 505 -34.85 -9.58 -26.44
N TYR A 506 -34.12 -9.64 -25.33
CA TYR A 506 -33.96 -10.82 -24.47
C TYR A 506 -34.67 -10.68 -23.11
N GLY A 507 -35.47 -9.61 -22.91
CA GLY A 507 -36.21 -9.34 -21.67
C GLY A 507 -35.39 -8.66 -20.56
N ASN A 508 -34.12 -8.35 -20.82
CA ASN A 508 -33.16 -7.88 -19.83
C ASN A 508 -32.75 -6.41 -20.08
N ILE A 509 -32.04 -5.79 -19.15
CA ILE A 509 -31.39 -4.49 -19.33
C ILE A 509 -29.87 -4.61 -19.14
N GLU A 510 -29.10 -3.84 -19.91
CA GLU A 510 -27.63 -3.84 -19.87
C GLU A 510 -27.10 -2.69 -19.00
N ILE A 511 -26.50 -3.03 -17.85
CA ILE A 511 -25.98 -2.08 -16.86
C ILE A 511 -24.46 -2.24 -16.75
N TRP A 512 -23.73 -1.62 -17.68
CA TRP A 512 -22.27 -1.64 -17.70
C TRP A 512 -21.63 -0.64 -16.72
N SER A 513 -22.35 0.42 -16.38
CA SER A 513 -22.01 1.44 -15.38
C SER A 513 -23.29 2.10 -14.83
N PRO A 514 -23.24 2.85 -13.71
CA PRO A 514 -24.43 3.49 -13.13
C PRO A 514 -25.20 4.42 -14.10
N ALA A 515 -24.51 5.02 -15.07
CA ALA A 515 -25.14 5.86 -16.11
C ALA A 515 -26.04 5.09 -17.09
N HIS A 516 -26.08 3.76 -17.04
CA HIS A 516 -27.00 2.93 -17.82
C HIS A 516 -28.37 2.74 -17.14
N ILE A 517 -28.51 3.14 -15.87
CA ILE A 517 -29.75 3.01 -15.11
C ILE A 517 -30.73 4.11 -15.59
N PRO A 518 -31.93 3.76 -16.08
CA PRO A 518 -32.94 4.74 -16.51
C PRO A 518 -33.27 5.77 -15.43
N ARG A 519 -33.55 7.02 -15.85
CA ARG A 519 -34.02 8.06 -14.92
C ARG A 519 -35.34 7.61 -14.27
N GLY A 520 -35.40 7.61 -12.93
CA GLY A 520 -36.55 7.09 -12.17
C GLY A 520 -36.51 5.58 -11.89
N ALA A 521 -35.37 4.92 -12.15
CA ALA A 521 -35.12 3.53 -11.78
C ALA A 521 -33.88 3.40 -10.87
N VAL A 522 -33.78 2.25 -10.21
CA VAL A 522 -32.65 1.85 -9.35
C VAL A 522 -32.20 0.42 -9.68
N HIS A 523 -30.93 0.10 -9.44
CA HIS A 523 -30.33 -1.22 -9.68
C HIS A 523 -30.03 -1.95 -8.37
N LEU A 524 -30.89 -2.92 -8.01
CA LEU A 524 -30.80 -3.69 -6.77
C LEU A 524 -29.95 -4.95 -6.97
N CYS A 525 -28.69 -4.89 -6.56
CA CYS A 525 -27.72 -6.00 -6.63
C CYS A 525 -27.90 -7.08 -5.53
N LEU A 526 -29.14 -7.50 -5.27
CA LEU A 526 -29.48 -8.44 -4.19
C LEU A 526 -29.71 -9.88 -4.69
N PRO A 527 -29.35 -10.92 -3.90
CA PRO A 527 -29.48 -12.31 -4.32
C PRO A 527 -30.95 -12.76 -4.29
N ARG A 528 -31.44 -13.32 -5.41
CA ARG A 528 -32.82 -13.81 -5.60
C ARG A 528 -33.92 -12.75 -5.45
N ILE A 529 -33.58 -11.48 -5.72
CA ILE A 529 -34.51 -10.33 -5.68
C ILE A 529 -35.53 -10.35 -6.83
N ASP A 530 -35.18 -10.97 -7.94
CA ASP A 530 -36.04 -11.28 -9.10
C ASP A 530 -37.29 -12.08 -8.70
N ALA A 531 -37.10 -13.19 -7.97
CA ALA A 531 -38.21 -14.01 -7.48
C ALA A 531 -39.09 -13.29 -6.44
N ILE A 532 -38.56 -12.26 -5.76
CA ILE A 532 -39.34 -11.44 -4.82
C ILE A 532 -40.17 -10.41 -5.60
N ALA A 533 -39.58 -9.69 -6.55
CA ALA A 533 -40.29 -8.76 -7.43
C ALA A 533 -41.41 -9.45 -8.23
N GLU A 534 -41.16 -10.66 -8.74
CA GLU A 534 -42.19 -11.50 -9.38
C GLU A 534 -43.32 -11.84 -8.39
N SER A 535 -43.00 -12.25 -7.15
CA SER A 535 -44.02 -12.58 -6.14
C SER A 535 -44.87 -11.39 -5.66
N LEU A 536 -44.36 -10.16 -5.84
CA LEU A 536 -45.06 -8.91 -5.53
C LEU A 536 -45.75 -8.29 -6.76
N GLY A 537 -45.59 -8.87 -7.96
CA GLY A 537 -46.17 -8.35 -9.20
C GLY A 537 -45.52 -7.06 -9.74
N ILE A 538 -44.30 -6.74 -9.29
CA ILE A 538 -43.59 -5.49 -9.63
C ILE A 538 -42.91 -5.62 -11.00
N ASP A 539 -42.99 -4.58 -11.85
CA ASP A 539 -42.22 -4.57 -13.12
C ASP A 539 -40.73 -4.36 -12.85
N PHE A 540 -39.93 -5.37 -13.21
CA PHE A 540 -38.48 -5.35 -13.12
C PHE A 540 -37.84 -5.82 -14.44
N ALA A 541 -36.58 -5.43 -14.68
CA ALA A 541 -35.74 -5.99 -15.73
C ALA A 541 -34.48 -6.65 -15.10
N PRO A 542 -34.17 -7.92 -15.40
CA PRO A 542 -32.91 -8.52 -14.98
C PRO A 542 -31.70 -7.78 -15.54
N ALA A 543 -30.71 -7.47 -14.69
CA ALA A 543 -29.56 -6.65 -15.06
C ALA A 543 -28.37 -7.49 -15.56
N VAL A 544 -28.00 -7.33 -16.83
CA VAL A 544 -26.74 -7.84 -17.41
C VAL A 544 -25.62 -6.86 -17.05
N VAL A 545 -24.61 -7.30 -16.30
CA VAL A 545 -23.48 -6.45 -15.85
C VAL A 545 -22.11 -6.92 -16.39
N GLY A 546 -22.12 -7.87 -17.32
CA GLY A 546 -20.93 -8.59 -17.74
C GLY A 546 -21.24 -9.70 -18.73
N PHE A 547 -20.18 -10.27 -19.30
CA PHE A 547 -20.19 -11.63 -19.85
C PHE A 547 -19.17 -12.47 -19.07
N GLU A 548 -19.46 -13.75 -18.89
CA GLU A 548 -18.56 -14.74 -18.30
C GLU A 548 -18.46 -15.97 -19.20
N VAL A 549 -17.25 -16.52 -19.37
CA VAL A 549 -17.05 -17.71 -20.19
C VAL A 549 -17.35 -18.95 -19.36
N ARG A 550 -18.48 -19.61 -19.62
CA ARG A 550 -18.83 -20.91 -19.03
C ARG A 550 -18.82 -21.99 -20.10
N ASN A 551 -18.14 -23.11 -19.82
CA ASN A 551 -18.00 -24.24 -20.76
C ASN A 551 -17.52 -23.82 -22.17
N GLY A 552 -16.61 -22.84 -22.24
CA GLY A 552 -16.07 -22.30 -23.50
C GLY A 552 -17.02 -21.42 -24.30
N ARG A 553 -18.16 -20.99 -23.73
CA ARG A 553 -19.12 -20.06 -24.37
C ARG A 553 -19.30 -18.79 -23.54
N PRO A 554 -19.36 -17.60 -24.15
CA PRO A 554 -19.74 -16.38 -23.43
C PRO A 554 -21.21 -16.45 -23.03
N MET A 555 -21.48 -16.25 -21.74
CA MET A 555 -22.83 -16.19 -21.16
C MET A 555 -23.04 -14.84 -20.48
N PRO A 556 -24.23 -14.21 -20.55
CA PRO A 556 -24.49 -12.95 -19.86
C PRO A 556 -24.42 -13.15 -18.35
N LYS A 557 -23.62 -12.33 -17.68
CA LYS A 557 -23.51 -12.31 -16.23
C LYS A 557 -24.61 -11.43 -15.65
N MET A 558 -25.65 -12.06 -15.11
CA MET A 558 -26.74 -11.38 -14.42
C MET A 558 -26.31 -10.96 -13.02
N SER A 559 -26.76 -9.79 -12.54
CA SER A 559 -26.51 -9.31 -11.18
C SER A 559 -27.65 -8.44 -10.68
N GLY A 560 -28.67 -9.06 -10.07
CA GLY A 560 -29.84 -8.37 -9.55
C GLY A 560 -30.76 -7.83 -10.64
N VAL A 561 -31.58 -6.85 -10.28
CA VAL A 561 -32.65 -6.30 -11.13
C VAL A 561 -32.63 -4.78 -11.15
N VAL A 562 -33.13 -4.20 -12.23
CA VAL A 562 -33.53 -2.79 -12.30
C VAL A 562 -35.04 -2.70 -12.09
N VAL A 563 -35.49 -1.74 -11.28
CA VAL A 563 -36.89 -1.47 -10.92
C VAL A 563 -37.14 0.03 -10.85
N ALA A 564 -38.40 0.47 -10.97
CA ALA A 564 -38.76 1.85 -10.68
C ALA A 564 -38.47 2.20 -9.21
N THR A 565 -37.93 3.40 -8.95
CA THR A 565 -37.53 3.86 -7.59
C THR A 565 -38.69 3.82 -6.59
N SER A 566 -39.94 3.98 -7.04
CA SER A 566 -41.16 3.86 -6.22
C SER A 566 -41.37 2.48 -5.58
N HIS A 567 -40.64 1.46 -6.01
CA HIS A 567 -40.73 0.10 -5.48
C HIS A 567 -39.47 -0.34 -4.73
N GLU A 568 -38.49 0.56 -4.55
CA GLU A 568 -37.19 0.25 -3.93
C GLU A 568 -37.34 -0.23 -2.48
N GLU A 569 -37.94 0.60 -1.63
CA GLU A 569 -38.15 0.33 -0.19
C GLU A 569 -38.90 -0.98 0.04
N MET A 570 -40.03 -1.17 -0.66
CA MET A 570 -40.84 -2.40 -0.61
C MET A 570 -40.05 -3.66 -0.98
N LEU A 571 -39.11 -3.57 -1.93
CA LEU A 571 -38.27 -4.69 -2.33
C LEU A 571 -37.11 -4.95 -1.37
N LEU A 572 -36.58 -3.91 -0.73
CA LEU A 572 -35.56 -4.04 0.32
C LEU A 572 -36.17 -4.72 1.56
N ASP A 573 -37.34 -4.29 2.00
CA ASP A 573 -38.05 -4.87 3.16
C ASP A 573 -38.45 -6.33 2.90
N ALA A 574 -39.07 -6.63 1.75
CA ALA A 574 -39.42 -7.99 1.38
C ALA A 574 -38.20 -8.90 1.22
N HIS A 575 -37.05 -8.36 0.79
CA HIS A 575 -35.78 -9.10 0.78
C HIS A 575 -35.27 -9.36 2.19
N ALA A 576 -35.26 -8.35 3.07
CA ALA A 576 -34.84 -8.47 4.47
C ALA A 576 -35.67 -9.52 5.22
N GLU A 577 -37.01 -9.48 5.11
CA GLU A 577 -37.88 -10.50 5.71
C GLU A 577 -37.57 -11.90 5.13
N ARG A 578 -37.36 -12.01 3.82
CA ARG A 578 -37.05 -13.29 3.18
C ARG A 578 -35.68 -13.85 3.57
N GLN A 579 -34.68 -13.00 3.81
CA GLN A 579 -33.40 -13.41 4.41
C GLN A 579 -33.59 -13.86 5.85
N GLN A 580 -34.31 -13.10 6.67
CA GLN A 580 -34.56 -13.43 8.08
C GLN A 580 -35.28 -14.78 8.22
N GLN A 581 -36.37 -15.00 7.47
CA GLN A 581 -37.05 -16.30 7.41
C GLN A 581 -36.11 -17.45 7.01
N THR A 582 -35.09 -17.18 6.18
CA THR A 582 -34.11 -18.18 5.72
C THR A 582 -33.07 -18.48 6.81
N ILE A 583 -32.59 -17.44 7.50
CA ILE A 583 -31.67 -17.53 8.65
C ILE A 583 -32.33 -18.30 9.80
N GLU A 584 -33.58 -18.00 10.13
CA GLU A 584 -34.35 -18.70 11.17
C GLU A 584 -34.56 -20.18 10.84
N LYS A 585 -34.90 -20.50 9.58
CA LYS A 585 -35.03 -21.90 9.12
C LYS A 585 -33.69 -22.64 9.20
N ALA A 586 -32.57 -21.98 8.88
CA ALA A 586 -31.22 -22.53 9.01
C ALA A 586 -30.83 -22.73 10.49
N LEU A 587 -31.12 -21.77 11.37
CA LEU A 587 -30.92 -21.88 12.82
C LEU A 587 -31.73 -23.04 13.41
N ALA A 588 -33.03 -23.13 13.11
CA ALA A 588 -33.90 -24.20 13.58
C ALA A 588 -33.48 -25.58 13.04
N HIS A 589 -32.93 -25.65 11.81
CA HIS A 589 -32.33 -26.87 11.27
C HIS A 589 -31.06 -27.25 12.02
N ASN A 590 -30.13 -26.30 12.22
CA ASN A 590 -28.89 -26.52 12.95
C ASN A 590 -29.13 -26.92 14.41
N GLN A 591 -30.08 -26.29 15.11
CA GLN A 591 -30.51 -26.69 16.46
C GLN A 591 -31.00 -28.14 16.49
N LYS A 592 -31.83 -28.56 15.52
CA LYS A 592 -32.29 -29.95 15.40
C LYS A 592 -31.14 -30.93 15.13
N LEU A 593 -30.13 -30.54 14.33
CA LEU A 593 -28.91 -31.34 14.13
C LEU A 593 -28.06 -31.44 15.40
N VAL A 594 -27.86 -30.33 16.12
CA VAL A 594 -27.11 -30.27 17.38
C VAL A 594 -27.78 -31.14 18.44
N LEU A 595 -29.10 -31.04 18.63
CA LEU A 595 -29.84 -31.88 19.57
C LEU A 595 -29.77 -33.37 19.20
N ARG A 596 -29.83 -33.72 17.92
CA ARG A 596 -29.62 -35.11 17.46
C ARG A 596 -28.20 -35.62 17.75
N ARG A 597 -27.18 -34.78 17.59
CA ARG A 597 -25.77 -35.11 17.91
C ARG A 597 -25.58 -35.33 19.41
N TRP A 598 -26.10 -34.42 20.25
CA TRP A 598 -26.09 -34.57 21.71
C TRP A 598 -26.82 -35.84 22.16
N ALA A 599 -28.04 -36.10 21.65
CA ALA A 599 -28.78 -37.33 21.99
C ALA A 599 -28.03 -38.61 21.60
N LYS A 600 -27.27 -38.62 20.49
CA LYS A 600 -26.41 -39.74 20.10
C LYS A 600 -25.17 -39.87 21.02
N LEU A 601 -24.59 -38.76 21.46
CA LEU A 601 -23.47 -38.73 22.41
C LEU A 601 -23.90 -39.23 23.80
N THR A 602 -24.95 -38.65 24.40
CA THR A 602 -25.45 -39.05 25.72
C THR A 602 -25.87 -40.52 25.75
N LYS A 603 -26.52 -41.04 24.69
CA LYS A 603 -26.82 -42.48 24.59
C LYS A 603 -25.57 -43.35 24.53
N ARG A 604 -24.50 -42.91 23.85
CA ARG A 604 -23.21 -43.62 23.83
C ARG A 604 -22.50 -43.57 25.19
N LEU A 605 -22.54 -42.44 25.89
CA LEU A 605 -21.96 -42.30 27.23
C LEU A 605 -22.70 -43.16 28.26
N LEU A 606 -24.04 -43.15 28.26
CA LEU A 606 -24.85 -44.00 29.15
C LEU A 606 -24.68 -45.50 28.82
N LEU A 607 -24.54 -45.86 27.55
CA LEU A 607 -24.23 -47.25 27.15
C LEU A 607 -22.82 -47.65 27.59
N ARG A 608 -21.82 -46.77 27.44
CA ARG A 608 -20.45 -47.01 27.92
C ARG A 608 -20.41 -47.18 29.43
N GLN A 609 -21.00 -46.24 30.18
CA GLN A 609 -21.09 -46.34 31.64
C GLN A 609 -21.76 -47.64 32.04
N ARG A 610 -22.90 -48.00 31.42
CA ARG A 610 -23.55 -49.28 31.69
C ARG A 610 -22.66 -50.49 31.37
N LEU A 611 -21.84 -50.45 30.32
CA LEU A 611 -20.90 -51.54 30.02
C LEU A 611 -19.73 -51.58 31.03
N GLU A 612 -19.31 -50.44 31.55
CA GLU A 612 -18.34 -50.33 32.65
C GLU A 612 -18.95 -50.83 33.98
N ASP A 613 -20.24 -50.59 34.24
CA ASP A 613 -20.99 -51.11 35.39
C ASP A 613 -21.29 -52.63 35.27
N ASP A 614 -21.77 -53.10 34.10
CA ASP A 614 -22.17 -54.51 33.85
C ASP A 614 -20.96 -55.44 33.63
N TYR A 615 -19.82 -54.94 33.12
CA TYR A 615 -18.66 -55.76 32.70
C TYR A 615 -17.28 -55.22 33.09
N GLY A 616 -17.15 -53.99 33.60
CA GLY A 616 -15.84 -53.40 33.93
C GLY A 616 -15.13 -54.03 35.14
N ALA A 617 -15.82 -54.88 35.90
CA ALA A 617 -15.29 -55.57 37.07
C ALA A 617 -14.51 -56.87 36.73
N VAL A 618 -13.63 -56.83 35.71
CA VAL A 618 -12.73 -57.96 35.36
C VAL A 618 -11.31 -57.47 35.02
N ASN A 619 -10.67 -56.80 36.00
CA ASN A 619 -9.24 -56.89 36.39
C ASN A 619 -8.82 -55.65 37.22
#